data_AF-A0A1J8Q195-F1
#
_entry.id   AF-A0A1J8Q195-F1
#
_cell.length_a   1.000
_cell.length_b   1.000
_cell.length_c   1.000
_cell.angle_alpha   90.00
_cell.angle_beta   90.00
_cell.angle_gamma   90.00
#
_symmetry.space_group_name_H-M   'P 1'
#
loop_
_entity.id
_entity.type
_entity.pdbx_description
1 polymer ?
#
loop_
_entity_poly.entity_id
_entity_poly.type
_entity_poly.pdbx_seq_one_letter_code
_entity_poly.pdbx_strand_id
1 'polypeptide(L)' 'MSDWDQAAWEKLSRTTVKGAEYNSRQRLPHPQCLEGTRVVLLNHLYGLLDNPAKSQLIWLHGTAGVGKSAV' A
#
# COMPACT_ATOMS: atom_id res chain seq x y z
N MET A 1 5.53 24.94 -10.37
CA MET A 1 5.36 24.43 -8.99
C MET A 1 5.63 25.61 -8.08
N SER A 2 4.75 25.92 -7.13
CA SER A 2 4.98 27.03 -6.19
C SER A 2 6.01 26.64 -5.13
N ASP A 3 6.64 27.62 -4.48
CA ASP A 3 7.58 27.36 -3.38
C ASP A 3 6.91 26.59 -2.22
N TRP A 4 5.60 26.78 -2.04
CA TRP A 4 4.78 26.04 -1.08
C TRP A 4 4.66 24.56 -1.41
N ASP A 5 4.49 24.22 -2.68
CA ASP A 5 4.43 22.83 -3.13
C ASP A 5 5.75 22.12 -2.83
N GLN A 6 6.87 22.80 -3.07
CA GLN A 6 8.20 22.23 -2.86
C GLN A 6 8.47 21.91 -1.38
N ALA A 7 8.15 22.85 -0.48
CA ALA A 7 8.28 22.63 0.96
C ALA A 7 7.36 21.50 1.47
N ALA A 8 6.14 21.38 0.94
CA ALA A 8 5.22 20.30 1.29
C ALA A 8 5.77 18.93 0.86
N TRP A 9 6.28 18.83 -0.37
CA TRP A 9 6.90 17.59 -0.87
C TRP A 9 8.14 17.19 -0.09
N GLU A 10 8.96 18.15 0.31
CA GLU A 10 10.15 17.87 1.10
C GLU A 10 9.82 17.36 2.52
N LYS A 11 8.73 17.84 3.12
CA LYS A 11 8.25 17.34 4.40
C LYS A 11 7.70 15.92 4.28
N LEU A 12 6.93 15.63 3.21
CA LEU A 12 6.36 14.31 2.95
C LEU A 12 7.44 13.27 2.59
N SER A 13 8.49 13.66 1.87
CA SER A 13 9.58 12.75 1.51
C SER A 13 10.37 12.27 2.74
N ARG A 14 10.42 13.07 3.81
CA ARG A 14 11.06 12.70 5.09
C ARG A 14 10.23 11.76 5.95
N THR A 15 8.92 11.69 5.74
CA THR A 15 7.99 10.88 6.56
C THR A 15 7.46 9.64 5.83
N THR A 16 7.64 9.57 4.51
CA THR A 16 7.26 8.40 3.70
C THR A 16 8.27 7.26 3.83
N VAL A 17 7.81 6.03 3.60
CA VAL A 17 8.70 4.87 3.45
C VAL A 17 9.56 5.08 2.21
N LYS A 18 10.88 4.88 2.33
CA LYS A 18 11.80 4.95 1.19
C LYS A 18 11.34 4.02 0.08
N GLY A 19 11.21 4.54 -1.14
CA GLY A 19 10.71 3.79 -2.28
C GLY A 19 9.19 3.86 -2.47
N ALA A 20 8.42 4.45 -1.54
CA ALA A 20 6.98 4.63 -1.71
C ALA A 20 6.62 5.82 -2.60
N GLU A 21 7.59 6.67 -2.95
CA GLU A 21 7.40 7.78 -3.87
C GLU A 21 7.04 7.32 -5.30
N TYR A 22 6.33 8.20 -6.02
CA TYR A 22 5.92 7.95 -7.39
C TYR A 22 7.13 7.65 -8.28
N ASN A 23 7.07 6.56 -9.04
CA ASN A 23 8.15 6.07 -9.91
C ASN A 23 9.53 5.89 -9.23
N SER A 24 9.56 5.54 -7.94
CA SER A 24 10.84 5.24 -7.28
C SER A 24 11.56 4.06 -7.92
N ARG A 25 12.81 4.27 -8.34
CA ARG A 25 13.71 3.21 -8.79
C ARG A 25 14.15 2.29 -7.64
N GLN A 26 14.00 2.71 -6.38
CA GLN A 26 14.31 1.85 -5.22
C GLN A 26 13.33 0.68 -5.08
N ARG A 27 12.20 0.70 -5.81
CA ARG A 27 11.27 -0.43 -5.92
C ARG A 27 11.70 -1.51 -6.91
N LEU A 28 12.94 -1.45 -7.41
CA LEU A 28 13.49 -2.45 -8.32
C LEU A 28 14.59 -3.25 -7.61
N PRO A 29 14.55 -4.60 -7.65
CA PRO A 29 13.44 -5.42 -8.16
C PRO A 29 12.17 -5.22 -7.34
N HIS A 30 11.01 -5.50 -7.93
CA HIS A 30 9.73 -5.33 -7.24
C HIS A 30 9.73 -6.11 -5.91
N PRO A 31 9.39 -5.45 -4.79
CA PRO A 31 9.40 -6.11 -3.50
C PRO A 31 8.40 -7.26 -3.51
N GLN A 32 8.84 -8.41 -3.03
CA GLN A 32 7.97 -9.55 -2.82
C GLN A 32 7.17 -9.33 -1.54
N CYS A 33 5.96 -9.91 -1.48
CA CYS A 33 5.21 -9.94 -0.23
C CYS A 33 6.03 -10.64 0.85
N LEU A 34 5.87 -10.19 2.10
CA LEU A 34 6.34 -10.97 3.24
C LEU A 34 5.70 -12.37 3.15
N GLU A 35 6.51 -13.39 3.45
CA GLU A 35 6.09 -14.79 3.37
C GLU A 35 4.74 -15.01 4.06
N GLY A 36 3.85 -15.73 3.39
CA GLY A 36 2.49 -16.03 3.87
C GLY A 36 1.48 -14.86 3.81
N THR A 37 1.92 -13.59 3.75
CA THR A 37 1.01 -12.44 3.83
C THR A 37 -0.01 -12.42 2.69
N ARG A 38 0.44 -12.63 1.44
CA ARG A 38 -0.46 -12.66 0.28
C ARG A 38 -1.50 -13.78 0.39
N VAL A 39 -1.06 -14.99 0.73
CA VAL A 39 -1.95 -16.16 0.82
C VAL A 39 -2.98 -15.96 1.93
N VAL A 40 -2.55 -15.57 3.13
CA VAL A 40 -3.44 -15.37 4.29
C VAL A 40 -4.43 -14.26 4.01
N LEU A 41 -3.98 -13.13 3.46
CA LEU A 41 -4.84 -11.98 3.19
C LEU A 41 -5.86 -12.28 2.09
N LEU A 42 -5.45 -12.89 0.97
CA LEU A 42 -6.38 -13.26 -0.09
C LEU A 42 -7.42 -14.26 0.37
N ASN A 43 -7.04 -15.29 1.16
CA ASN A 43 -8.00 -16.24 1.71
C ASN A 43 -9.04 -15.54 2.61
N HIS A 44 -8.61 -14.57 3.42
CA HIS A 44 -9.52 -13.77 4.24
C HIS A 44 -10.46 -12.94 3.37
N LEU A 45 -9.93 -12.27 2.33
CA LEU A 45 -10.72 -11.47 1.39
C LEU A 45 -11.76 -12.31 0.65
N TYR A 46 -11.38 -13.49 0.15
CA TYR A 46 -12.31 -14.40 -0.51
C TYR A 46 -13.42 -14.87 0.43
N GLY A 47 -13.09 -15.22 1.68
CA GLY A 47 -14.10 -15.59 2.68
C GLY A 47 -15.09 -14.45 2.99
N LEU A 48 -14.66 -13.19 2.89
CA LEU A 48 -15.56 -12.04 3.01
C LEU A 48 -16.48 -11.90 1.78
N LEU A 49 -15.94 -12.10 0.57
CA LEU A 49 -16.66 -12.00 -0.70
C LEU A 49 -17.71 -13.10 -0.88
N ASP A 50 -17.45 -14.29 -0.36
CA ASP A 50 -18.39 -15.42 -0.37
C ASP A 50 -19.64 -15.18 0.48
N ASN A 51 -19.69 -14.08 1.25
CA ASN A 51 -20.86 -13.64 2.01
C ASN A 51 -21.36 -12.25 1.57
N PRO A 52 -22.04 -12.15 0.42
CA PRO A 52 -22.50 -10.87 -0.14
C PRO A 52 -23.53 -10.14 0.74
N ALA A 53 -24.18 -10.83 1.68
CA ALA A 53 -25.10 -10.22 2.64
C ALA A 53 -24.37 -9.47 3.78
N LYS A 54 -23.08 -9.73 4.01
CA LYS A 54 -22.30 -9.15 5.12
C LYS A 54 -21.17 -8.23 4.68
N SER A 55 -20.68 -8.35 3.45
CA SER A 55 -19.46 -7.67 3.00
C SER A 55 -19.71 -6.85 1.73
N GLN A 56 -20.29 -5.66 1.86
CA GLN A 56 -20.46 -4.73 0.73
C GLN A 56 -19.26 -3.81 0.51
N LEU A 57 -18.39 -3.67 1.51
CA LEU A 57 -17.18 -2.86 1.46
C LEU A 57 -16.06 -3.55 2.25
N ILE A 58 -14.89 -3.67 1.63
CA ILE A 58 -13.69 -4.18 2.28
C ILE A 58 -12.72 -3.00 2.49
N TRP A 59 -12.35 -2.77 3.75
CA TRP A 59 -11.40 -1.72 4.12
C TRP A 59 -10.03 -2.34 4.47
N LEU A 60 -9.10 -2.31 3.50
CA LEU A 60 -7.71 -2.75 3.72
C LEU A 60 -6.86 -1.58 4.23
N HIS A 61 -6.49 -1.59 5.51
CA HIS A 61 -5.72 -0.52 6.14
C HIS A 61 -4.31 -0.93 6.55
N GLY A 62 -3.43 0.06 6.70
CA GLY A 62 -2.02 -0.10 7.06
C GLY A 62 -1.21 1.14 6.70
N THR A 63 0.03 1.24 7.17
CA THR A 63 0.89 2.41 6.92
C THR A 63 1.19 2.61 5.42
N ALA A 64 1.54 3.82 5.01
CA ALA A 64 1.93 4.09 3.63
C ALA A 64 3.16 3.24 3.25
N GLY A 65 3.21 2.73 2.02
CA GLY A 65 4.37 1.98 1.51
C GLY A 65 4.44 0.49 1.86
N VAL A 66 3.55 -0.06 2.70
CA VAL A 66 3.57 -1.50 3.07
C VAL A 66 3.06 -2.47 2.00
N GLY A 67 2.79 -1.98 0.79
CA GLY A 67 2.38 -2.86 -0.32
C GLY A 67 0.90 -3.23 -0.36
N LYS A 68 0.00 -2.48 0.30
CA LYS A 68 -1.46 -2.72 0.24
C LYS A 68 -2.03 -2.79 -1.18
N SER A 69 -1.51 -1.95 -2.09
CA SER A 69 -1.91 -1.95 -3.51
C SER A 69 -1.21 -3.01 -4.36
N ALA A 70 -0.22 -3.71 -3.80
CA ALA A 70 0.60 -4.71 -4.49
C ALA A 70 0.29 -6.15 -4.08
N VAL A 71 -0.41 -6.32 -2.95
CA VAL A 71 -1.00 -7.58 -2.52
C VAL A 71 -2.15 -7.94 -3.45
#